data_AF-A0AAD3NTB9-F1
#
_entry.id   AF-A0AAD3NTB9-F1
#
_cell.length_a   1.000
_cell.length_b   1.000
_cell.length_c   1.000
_cell.angle_alpha   90.00
_cell.angle_beta   90.00
_cell.angle_gamma   90.00
#
_symmetry.space_group_name_H-M   'P 1'
#
loop_
_entity.id
_entity.type
_entity.pdbx_description
1 polymer ?
#
loop_
_entity_poly.entity_id
_entity_poly.type
_entity_poly.pdbx_seq_one_letter_code
_entity_poly.pdbx_strand_id
1 'polypeptide(L)'
;MNQENLIKPAIQFNDVKGSALSGLKVRNSPQFHVTLTNCDSVQIVGITIQAPESSPNTDGIDTFQSTNIVIKDSTIGTGDDCVGIGDGSSNININDITCGPGHGIRRLTL
;
A
#
# COMPACT_ATOMS: atom_id res chain seq x y z
N MET A 1 23.37 -7.19 -5.78
CA MET A 1 22.56 -6.20 -6.53
C MET A 1 22.67 -4.88 -5.80
N ASN A 2 23.11 -3.83 -6.49
CA ASN A 2 23.46 -2.54 -5.90
C ASN A 2 22.18 -1.77 -5.53
N GLN A 3 22.22 -1.01 -4.42
CA GLN A 3 21.09 -0.22 -3.87
C GLN A 3 20.56 0.91 -4.79
N GLU A 4 21.05 1.03 -6.03
CA GLU A 4 20.69 2.13 -6.94
C GLU A 4 19.51 1.82 -7.88
N ASN A 5 18.92 0.63 -7.79
CA ASN A 5 17.70 0.28 -8.53
C ASN A 5 16.47 0.11 -7.63
N LEU A 6 16.50 0.74 -6.45
CA LEU A 6 15.43 0.65 -5.47
C LEU A 6 14.17 1.29 -6.02
N ILE A 7 13.17 0.46 -6.25
CA ILE A 7 11.78 0.90 -6.30
C ILE A 7 11.52 1.76 -5.06
N LYS A 8 11.23 3.05 -5.25
CA LYS A 8 10.95 3.99 -4.16
C LYS A 8 9.47 4.33 -4.14
N PRO A 9 8.74 3.84 -3.13
CA PRO A 9 7.37 4.26 -2.89
C PRO A 9 7.30 5.76 -2.61
N ALA A 10 6.14 6.38 -2.86
CA ALA A 10 5.92 7.76 -2.47
C ALA A 10 5.96 7.94 -0.93
N ILE A 11 5.45 6.95 -0.20
CA ILE A 11 5.50 6.87 1.27
C ILE A 11 5.94 5.47 1.68
N GLN A 12 6.97 5.38 2.51
CA GLN A 12 7.51 4.11 2.98
C GLN A 12 7.58 4.08 4.50
N PHE A 13 7.03 3.03 5.09
CA PHE A 13 7.16 2.69 6.50
C PHE A 13 8.09 1.48 6.60
N ASN A 14 9.24 1.65 7.26
CA ASN A 14 10.18 0.57 7.55
C ASN A 14 10.36 0.47 9.06
N ASP A 15 10.15 -0.72 9.62
CA ASP A 15 10.35 -1.00 11.06
C ASP A 15 9.50 -0.12 12.00
N VAL A 16 8.31 0.30 11.53
CA VAL A 16 7.41 1.21 12.26
C VAL A 16 6.40 0.43 13.08
N LYS A 17 6.15 0.89 14.33
CA LYS A 17 5.16 0.30 15.22
C LYS A 17 4.18 1.32 15.80
N GLY A 18 2.94 0.91 16.06
CA GLY A 18 1.96 1.69 16.82
C GLY A 18 1.69 3.08 16.25
N SER A 19 1.50 3.18 14.93
CA SER A 19 1.46 4.46 14.20
C SER A 19 0.26 4.55 13.27
N ALA A 20 -0.02 5.75 12.74
CA ALA A 20 -1.09 5.96 11.77
C ALA A 20 -0.69 6.91 10.64
N LEU A 21 -1.18 6.62 9.44
CA LEU A 21 -1.19 7.52 8.28
C LEU A 21 -2.64 7.90 8.01
N SER A 22 -2.96 9.19 7.96
CA SER A 22 -4.37 9.61 7.83
C SER A 22 -4.58 10.86 6.99
N GLY A 23 -5.70 10.87 6.25
CA GLY A 23 -6.21 12.06 5.56
C GLY A 23 -5.35 12.59 4.39
N LEU A 24 -4.38 11.80 3.93
CA LEU A 24 -3.48 12.21 2.84
C LEU A 24 -4.05 11.87 1.47
N LYS A 25 -3.62 12.65 0.49
CA LYS A 25 -3.82 12.36 -0.93
C LYS A 25 -2.48 12.13 -1.63
N VAL A 26 -2.25 10.91 -2.09
CA VAL A 26 -1.03 10.50 -2.79
C VAL A 26 -1.37 10.30 -4.26
N ARG A 27 -0.62 10.93 -5.17
CA ARG A 27 -0.92 10.89 -6.61
C ARG A 27 0.30 10.56 -7.45
N ASN A 28 0.08 9.75 -8.48
CA ASN A 28 1.01 9.49 -9.58
C ASN A 28 2.41 9.08 -9.09
N SER A 29 2.48 8.18 -8.09
CA SER A 29 3.74 7.53 -7.79
C SER A 29 4.19 6.73 -9.03
N PRO A 30 5.48 6.75 -9.40
CA PRO A 30 5.95 6.03 -10.58
C PRO A 30 5.82 4.51 -10.45
N GLN A 31 5.77 4.00 -9.21
CA GLN A 31 5.52 2.61 -8.87
C GLN A 31 4.57 2.56 -7.64
N PHE A 32 4.95 1.93 -6.52
CA PHE A 32 4.13 1.87 -5.29
C PHE A 32 3.80 3.25 -4.70
N HIS A 33 2.59 3.43 -4.17
CA HIS A 33 2.22 4.65 -3.44
C HIS A 33 2.58 4.57 -1.97
N VAL A 34 2.15 3.53 -1.27
CA VAL A 34 2.42 3.30 0.15
C VAL A 34 2.95 1.89 0.36
N THR A 35 4.06 1.74 1.07
CA THR A 35 4.52 0.41 1.51
C THR A 35 4.77 0.36 3.00
N LEU A 36 4.48 -0.81 3.58
CA LEU A 36 4.71 -1.17 4.97
C LEU A 36 5.62 -2.40 5.00
N THR A 37 6.86 -2.23 5.43
CA THR A 37 7.84 -3.31 5.56
C THR A 37 8.19 -3.49 7.03
N ASN A 38 8.08 -4.72 7.53
CA ASN A 38 8.37 -5.07 8.93
C ASN A 38 7.63 -4.17 9.95
N CYS A 39 6.36 -3.86 9.67
CA CYS A 39 5.55 -2.97 10.49
C CYS A 39 4.59 -3.75 11.40
N ASP A 40 4.24 -3.17 12.55
CA ASP A 40 3.29 -3.76 13.49
C ASP A 40 2.31 -2.70 14.02
N SER A 41 1.02 -3.00 14.01
CA SER A 41 0.00 -2.12 14.62
C SER A 41 -0.04 -0.74 13.95
N VAL A 42 -0.04 -0.73 12.61
CA VAL A 42 -0.13 0.48 11.79
C VAL A 42 -1.53 0.62 11.19
N GLN A 43 -2.06 1.85 11.25
CA GLN A 43 -3.37 2.19 10.68
C GLN A 43 -3.22 3.13 9.47
N ILE A 44 -3.84 2.79 8.36
CA ILE A 44 -3.98 3.64 7.17
C ILE A 44 -5.45 4.03 7.05
N VAL A 45 -5.78 5.31 7.27
CA VAL A 45 -7.16 5.76 7.50
C VAL A 45 -7.51 6.96 6.65
N GLY A 46 -8.61 6.90 5.89
CA GLY A 46 -9.12 8.10 5.22
C GLY A 46 -8.21 8.62 4.12
N ILE A 47 -7.38 7.78 3.50
CA ILE A 47 -6.44 8.22 2.47
C ILE A 47 -7.04 8.11 1.06
N THR A 48 -6.55 8.94 0.14
CA THR A 48 -6.87 8.85 -1.28
C THR A 48 -5.62 8.59 -2.11
N ILE A 49 -5.61 7.51 -2.88
CA ILE A 49 -4.55 7.15 -3.82
C ILE A 49 -5.09 7.24 -5.25
N GLN A 50 -4.34 7.90 -6.14
CA GLN A 50 -4.72 8.07 -7.55
C GLN A 50 -3.50 7.91 -8.48
N ALA A 51 -3.59 6.99 -9.43
CA ALA A 51 -2.74 6.91 -10.61
C ALA A 51 -3.58 6.55 -11.85
N PRO A 52 -3.11 6.83 -13.08
CA PRO A 52 -3.79 6.42 -14.30
C PRO A 52 -3.96 4.90 -14.36
N GLU A 53 -5.13 4.43 -14.81
CA GLU A 53 -5.44 2.99 -14.99
C GLU A 53 -4.42 2.29 -15.90
N SER A 54 -3.93 3.00 -16.91
CA SER A 54 -2.93 2.46 -17.85
C SER A 54 -1.49 2.46 -17.31
N SER A 55 -1.27 2.85 -16.05
CA SER A 55 0.06 2.98 -15.46
C SER A 55 0.47 1.67 -14.77
N PRO A 56 1.35 0.86 -15.38
CA PRO A 56 1.72 -0.44 -14.83
C PRO A 56 2.46 -0.29 -13.49
N ASN A 57 2.32 -1.27 -12.60
CA ASN A 57 3.07 -1.37 -11.34
C ASN A 57 2.86 -0.18 -10.40
N THR A 58 1.70 0.48 -10.49
CA THR A 58 1.33 1.62 -9.64
C THR A 58 0.53 1.22 -8.42
N ASP A 59 0.97 0.21 -7.71
CA ASP A 59 0.29 -0.36 -6.55
C ASP A 59 -0.06 0.69 -5.48
N GLY A 60 -1.20 0.49 -4.82
CA GLY A 60 -1.74 1.39 -3.81
C GLY A 60 -1.05 1.26 -2.46
N ILE A 61 -1.46 0.28 -1.66
CA ILE A 61 -0.91 0.02 -0.33
C ILE A 61 -0.40 -1.42 -0.25
N ASP A 62 0.91 -1.59 -0.07
CA ASP A 62 1.50 -2.91 0.02
C ASP A 62 2.08 -3.20 1.40
N THR A 63 1.88 -4.44 1.85
CA THR A 63 2.35 -4.92 3.15
C THR A 63 3.32 -6.08 2.97
N PHE A 64 4.52 -5.97 3.55
CA PHE A 64 5.53 -7.02 3.57
C PHE A 64 5.99 -7.26 5.00
N GLN A 65 6.04 -8.53 5.42
CA GLN A 65 6.48 -8.93 6.77
C GLN A 65 5.79 -8.13 7.89
N SER A 66 4.54 -7.72 7.68
CA SER A 66 3.86 -6.78 8.56
C SER A 66 2.64 -7.40 9.22
N THR A 67 2.39 -7.06 10.50
CA THR A 67 1.32 -7.66 11.28
C THR A 67 0.41 -6.61 11.91
N ASN A 68 -0.85 -6.96 12.18
CA ASN A 68 -1.83 -6.08 12.82
C ASN A 68 -2.04 -4.76 12.04
N ILE A 69 -2.22 -4.85 10.73
CA ILE A 69 -2.41 -3.67 9.87
C ILE A 69 -3.89 -3.42 9.65
N VAL A 70 -4.31 -2.16 9.75
CA VAL A 70 -5.68 -1.73 9.45
C VAL A 70 -5.65 -0.75 8.29
N ILE A 71 -6.40 -1.03 7.23
CA ILE A 71 -6.61 -0.14 6.08
C ILE A 71 -8.10 0.15 6.00
N LYS A 72 -8.49 1.42 6.19
CA LYS A 72 -9.91 1.78 6.24
C LYS A 72 -10.27 3.14 5.69
N ASP A 73 -11.55 3.31 5.36
CA ASP A 73 -12.16 4.57 4.94
C ASP A 73 -11.45 5.22 3.74
N SER A 74 -10.83 4.41 2.87
CA SER A 74 -9.86 4.87 1.87
C SER A 74 -10.37 4.69 0.45
N THR A 75 -9.94 5.58 -0.46
CA THR A 75 -10.24 5.49 -1.89
C THR A 75 -8.95 5.25 -2.66
N ILE A 76 -8.86 4.14 -3.38
CA ILE A 76 -7.63 3.71 -4.06
C ILE A 76 -7.96 3.41 -5.52
N GLY A 77 -7.41 4.23 -6.42
CA GLY A 77 -7.49 4.02 -7.86
C GLY A 77 -6.11 4.08 -8.49
N THR A 78 -5.69 2.98 -9.09
CA THR A 78 -4.35 2.77 -9.64
C THR A 78 -4.42 1.96 -10.94
N GLY A 79 -3.29 1.76 -11.60
CA GLY A 79 -3.17 0.83 -12.73
C GLY A 79 -2.69 -0.58 -12.33
N ASP A 80 -2.53 -0.84 -11.03
CA ASP A 80 -2.17 -2.16 -10.50
C ASP A 80 -2.99 -2.47 -9.23
N ASP A 81 -2.47 -3.23 -8.26
CA ASP A 81 -3.21 -3.59 -7.05
C ASP A 81 -3.60 -2.35 -6.21
N CYS A 82 -4.81 -2.36 -5.64
CA CYS A 82 -5.21 -1.38 -4.63
C CYS A 82 -4.51 -1.66 -3.31
N VAL A 83 -4.51 -2.94 -2.91
CA VAL A 83 -3.86 -3.42 -1.70
C VAL A 83 -3.17 -4.74 -1.98
N GLY A 84 -1.84 -4.76 -1.85
CA GLY A 84 -1.01 -5.95 -1.93
C GLY A 84 -0.69 -6.53 -0.55
N ILE A 85 -0.96 -7.83 -0.36
CA ILE A 85 -0.58 -8.57 0.84
C ILE A 85 0.58 -9.50 0.48
N GLY A 86 1.80 -9.02 0.74
CA GLY A 86 3.03 -9.75 0.51
C GLY A 86 3.40 -10.76 1.61
N ASP A 87 4.45 -11.51 1.36
CA ASP A 87 4.89 -12.59 2.23
C ASP A 87 5.28 -12.11 3.63
N GLY A 88 5.02 -12.98 4.62
CA GLY A 88 5.24 -12.70 6.04
C GLY A 88 4.19 -11.77 6.67
N SER A 89 3.26 -11.20 5.88
CA SER A 89 2.19 -10.37 6.42
C SER A 89 1.04 -11.20 7.00
N SER A 90 0.47 -10.75 8.12
CA SER A 90 -0.60 -11.46 8.84
C SER A 90 -1.51 -10.50 9.61
N ASN A 91 -2.74 -10.93 9.92
CA ASN A 91 -3.73 -10.11 10.62
C ASN A 91 -3.91 -8.70 9.98
N ILE A 92 -4.31 -8.71 8.70
CA ILE A 92 -4.56 -7.50 7.92
C ILE A 92 -6.08 -7.30 7.84
N ASN A 93 -6.56 -6.17 8.36
CA ASN A 93 -7.96 -5.79 8.28
C ASN A 93 -8.14 -4.71 7.21
N ILE A 94 -8.99 -4.96 6.23
CA ILE A 94 -9.32 -4.04 5.14
C ILE A 94 -10.82 -3.82 5.17
N ASN A 95 -11.26 -2.62 5.52
CA ASN A 95 -12.68 -2.30 5.69
C ASN A 95 -13.04 -0.96 5.05
N ASP A 96 -14.25 -0.85 4.49
CA ASP A 96 -14.80 0.41 3.99
C ASP A 96 -13.89 1.14 2.98
N ILE A 97 -13.31 0.38 2.04
CA ILE A 97 -12.50 0.95 0.95
C ILE A 97 -13.26 0.99 -0.37
N THR A 98 -13.01 2.04 -1.16
CA THR A 98 -13.32 2.05 -2.59
C THR A 98 -12.05 1.69 -3.35
N CYS A 99 -12.08 0.60 -4.10
CA CYS A 99 -10.95 0.10 -4.88
C CYS A 99 -11.33 -0.03 -6.35
N GLY A 100 -10.57 0.63 -7.23
CA GLY A 100 -10.76 0.56 -8.68
C GLY A 100 -10.33 1.86 -9.38
N PRO A 101 -9.88 1.79 -10.65
CA PRO A 101 -10.08 0.68 -11.60
C PRO A 101 -9.08 -0.49 -11.56
N GLY A 102 -7.99 -0.43 -10.79
CA GLY A 102 -6.89 -1.42 -10.79
C GLY A 102 -7.23 -2.89 -10.44
N HIS A 103 -6.22 -3.66 -10.06
CA HIS A 103 -6.28 -5.12 -9.99
C HIS A 103 -6.97 -5.70 -8.75
N GLY A 104 -7.40 -4.85 -7.81
CA GLY A 104 -8.16 -5.25 -6.63
C GLY A 104 -7.31 -5.38 -5.37
N ILE A 105 -7.74 -6.27 -4.47
CA ILE A 105 -6.97 -6.69 -3.29
C ILE A 105 -6.36 -8.05 -3.63
N ARG A 106 -5.03 -8.19 -3.57
CA ARG A 106 -4.35 -9.43 -3.97
C ARG A 106 -3.29 -9.88 -3.00
N ARG A 107 -3.02 -11.17 -3.04
CA ARG A 107 -1.81 -11.75 -2.46
C ARG A 107 -0.65 -11.50 -3.43
N LEU A 108 0.42 -10.90 -2.95
CA LEU A 108 1.68 -10.78 -3.69
C LEU A 108 2.55 -11.99 -3.35
N THR A 109 2.94 -12.75 -4.37
CA THR A 109 3.98 -13.78 -4.26
C THR A 109 5.23 -13.22 -4.91
N LEU A 110 6.32 -13.11 -4.14
CA LEU A 110 7.64 -12.70 -4.63
C LEU A 110 8.34 -13.86 -5.36
#